data_AF-A0A415MEB7-F1
#
_entry.id   AF-A0A415MEB7-F1
#
_cell.length_a   1.000
_cell.length_b   1.000
_cell.length_c   1.000
_cell.angle_alpha   90.00
_cell.angle_beta   90.00
_cell.angle_gamma   90.00
#
_symmetry.space_group_name_H-M   'P 1'
#
loop_
_entity.id
_entity.type
_entity.pdbx_description
1 polymer ?
#
loop_
_entity_poly.entity_id
_entity_poly.type
_entity_poly.pdbx_seq_one_letter_code
_entity_poly.pdbx_strand_id
1 'polypeptide(L)'
;MPRPKKVDANSNAPAKVNNSQKKTTSSTPKQPTANEMREWYEKNKSRLERYEDATSAITNLRDIQKSKTYTTISNYSKEDVKDYIKNISSSEASLRSLSRYLYYRSEIYYRLCKYYANQIDLSIRNIVPPFIISDNNDIKSTLQKYQETVDVVDTLGLNYEFRKAASITLREDAFYGCAYYTEGQGMFILPLDPSYMRIAGVFPDGSFACAMDMSYFKRNSELLEYWGEPFNSMWNTYQSTNEKYQLIPEEYNVCIKFRSEDWETIVPVLTPIFLSLIDLMDASDYQAVQQAANIYKLVWLEMKTMGNDVDDWTVNPDIMIQYFNRMLEEALPPYISAAIVPGELHEISFPDDATGDVTKVEKATKEILNTAGGAQILNLNSASNSTAFTYGVLADSTFSISTLIPQIQAIVNRLLSSWISEPCKVKFFDVSIYQKDDFKKSILESCQNGLPNKILYNTLNGVSEKDTLAMNFLEEDCLNLGEKLKPFNTSYTQSGTNQGGGQEKDETELTDAGLRTRDEDLNNK
;
A
#
# COMPACT_ATOMS: atom_id res chain seq x y z
N MET A 1 -20.83 -81.99 -37.10
CA MET A 1 -21.78 -81.80 -35.98
C MET A 1 -21.26 -80.63 -35.13
N PRO A 2 -22.10 -79.77 -34.53
CA PRO A 2 -23.45 -79.33 -34.88
C PRO A 2 -23.53 -77.83 -35.30
N ARG A 3 -24.73 -77.35 -35.64
CA ARG A 3 -25.17 -75.93 -35.84
C ARG A 3 -26.22 -75.58 -34.74
N PRO A 4 -26.88 -74.39 -34.64
CA PRO A 4 -26.87 -73.15 -35.46
C PRO A 4 -25.96 -72.06 -34.82
N LYS A 5 -26.17 -70.72 -34.74
CA LYS A 5 -27.19 -69.66 -35.07
C LYS A 5 -26.41 -68.29 -35.18
N LYS A 6 -26.82 -67.10 -35.69
CA LYS A 6 -28.06 -66.40 -36.12
C LYS A 6 -29.02 -65.94 -34.99
N VAL A 7 -29.72 -64.79 -35.00
CA VAL A 7 -30.03 -63.71 -35.99
C VAL A 7 -30.34 -62.41 -35.18
N ASP A 8 -30.32 -61.14 -35.63
CA ASP A 8 -29.50 -60.28 -36.53
C ASP A 8 -29.99 -58.79 -36.34
N ALA A 9 -29.25 -57.77 -36.84
CA ALA A 9 -29.72 -56.40 -37.22
C ALA A 9 -29.83 -55.20 -36.22
N ASN A 10 -29.85 -53.99 -36.84
CA ASN A 10 -30.34 -52.66 -36.39
C ASN A 10 -29.53 -51.70 -35.47
N SER A 11 -28.63 -50.94 -36.11
CA SER A 11 -28.77 -49.49 -36.44
C SER A 11 -28.88 -48.37 -35.37
N ASN A 12 -28.14 -47.29 -35.67
CA ASN A 12 -28.40 -45.84 -35.42
C ASN A 12 -27.96 -45.14 -34.12
N ALA A 13 -27.25 -44.02 -34.36
CA ALA A 13 -27.15 -42.77 -33.58
C ALA A 13 -26.37 -42.77 -32.24
N PRO A 14 -25.68 -41.65 -31.90
CA PRO A 14 -24.90 -41.53 -30.67
C PRO A 14 -25.78 -41.21 -29.45
N ALA A 15 -25.51 -41.87 -28.32
CA ALA A 15 -26.15 -41.58 -27.05
C ALA A 15 -25.50 -40.38 -26.34
N LYS A 16 -26.33 -39.51 -25.74
CA LYS A 16 -25.89 -38.32 -24.99
C LYS A 16 -25.11 -38.71 -23.73
N VAL A 17 -23.97 -38.08 -23.48
CA VAL A 17 -23.29 -38.13 -22.17
C VAL A 17 -23.84 -37.03 -21.27
N ASN A 18 -25.01 -37.27 -20.66
CA ASN A 18 -25.40 -36.57 -19.44
C ASN A 18 -24.83 -37.36 -18.26
N ASN A 19 -23.86 -36.80 -17.53
CA ASN A 19 -23.40 -37.41 -16.29
C ASN A 19 -23.11 -36.35 -15.21
N SER A 20 -24.19 -35.76 -14.70
CA SER A 20 -24.19 -34.81 -13.58
C SER A 20 -23.86 -35.51 -12.26
N GLN A 21 -22.62 -35.96 -12.10
CA GLN A 21 -22.16 -36.59 -10.86
C GLN A 21 -21.62 -35.55 -9.88
N LYS A 22 -22.35 -35.35 -8.78
CA LYS A 22 -21.85 -34.64 -7.59
C LYS A 22 -20.53 -35.28 -7.17
N LYS A 23 -19.44 -34.49 -7.07
CA LYS A 23 -18.24 -34.91 -6.34
C LYS A 23 -18.63 -35.21 -4.90
N THR A 24 -18.63 -36.49 -4.52
CA THR A 24 -18.77 -36.91 -3.13
C THR A 24 -17.45 -36.68 -2.39
N THR A 25 -17.52 -36.22 -1.15
CA THR A 25 -16.37 -35.80 -0.35
C THR A 25 -15.49 -36.97 0.09
N SER A 26 -14.39 -37.20 -0.62
CA SER A 26 -13.20 -37.84 -0.04
C SER A 26 -12.59 -36.91 1.03
N SER A 27 -12.00 -37.48 2.08
CA SER A 27 -11.46 -36.73 3.23
C SER A 27 -10.25 -35.86 2.86
N THR A 28 -10.48 -34.60 2.55
CA THR A 28 -9.44 -33.56 2.42
C THR A 28 -8.77 -33.32 3.77
N PRO A 29 -7.45 -33.02 3.82
CA PRO A 29 -6.85 -32.32 4.96
C PRO A 29 -7.67 -31.05 5.28
N LYS A 30 -7.83 -30.72 6.57
CA LYS A 30 -8.71 -29.61 7.00
C LYS A 30 -8.11 -28.26 6.57
N GLN A 31 -8.49 -27.78 5.39
CA GLN A 31 -8.20 -26.40 4.99
C GLN A 31 -8.80 -25.44 6.04
N PRO A 32 -8.01 -24.50 6.58
CA PRO A 32 -8.49 -23.52 7.55
C PRO A 32 -9.41 -22.50 6.87
N THR A 33 -10.40 -21.97 7.60
CA THR A 33 -11.28 -20.94 7.04
C THR A 33 -10.58 -19.60 6.87
N ALA A 34 -11.12 -18.72 6.02
CA ALA A 34 -10.62 -17.36 5.85
C ALA A 34 -10.53 -16.58 7.19
N ASN A 35 -11.47 -16.82 8.12
CA ASN A 35 -11.44 -16.19 9.45
C ASN A 35 -10.44 -16.88 10.41
N GLU A 36 -10.36 -18.22 10.42
CA GLU A 36 -9.33 -18.96 11.20
C GLU A 36 -7.92 -18.49 10.80
N MET A 37 -7.65 -18.33 9.50
CA MET A 37 -6.37 -17.84 8.98
C MET A 37 -6.10 -16.37 9.29
N ARG A 38 -7.11 -15.48 9.17
CA ARG A 38 -6.94 -14.06 9.49
C ARG A 38 -6.61 -13.87 10.98
N GLU A 39 -7.34 -14.54 11.87
CA GLU A 39 -7.07 -14.52 13.31
C GLU A 39 -5.70 -15.09 13.66
N TRP A 40 -5.32 -16.23 13.07
CA TRP A 40 -4.00 -16.83 13.27
C TRP A 40 -2.88 -15.88 12.82
N TYR A 41 -3.01 -15.32 11.62
CA TYR A 41 -2.02 -14.42 11.05
C TYR A 41 -1.86 -13.16 11.90
N GLU A 42 -2.95 -12.53 12.35
CA GLU A 42 -2.88 -11.33 13.20
C GLU A 42 -2.20 -11.62 14.55
N LYS A 43 -2.51 -12.75 15.19
CA LYS A 43 -1.86 -13.19 16.44
C LYS A 43 -0.37 -13.51 16.25
N ASN A 44 0.00 -14.08 15.11
CA ASN A 44 1.36 -14.55 14.84
C ASN A 44 2.23 -13.60 13.99
N LYS A 45 1.69 -12.52 13.45
CA LYS A 45 2.39 -11.58 12.56
C LYS A 45 3.74 -11.12 13.12
N SER A 46 3.76 -10.63 14.37
CA SER A 46 5.01 -10.17 15.01
C SER A 46 6.02 -11.29 15.30
N ARG A 47 5.62 -12.57 15.25
CA ARG A 47 6.54 -13.73 15.29
C ARG A 47 7.12 -14.01 13.90
N LEU A 48 6.32 -13.87 12.84
CA LEU A 48 6.77 -14.03 11.45
C LEU A 48 7.77 -12.92 11.08
N GLU A 49 7.42 -11.65 11.29
CA GLU A 49 8.29 -10.49 11.05
C GLU A 49 9.63 -10.62 11.80
N ARG A 50 9.61 -11.08 13.07
CA ARG A 50 10.83 -11.29 13.87
C ARG A 50 11.66 -12.50 13.45
N TYR A 51 11.10 -13.52 12.81
CA TYR A 51 11.89 -14.66 12.33
C TYR A 51 12.74 -14.28 11.11
N GLU A 52 12.31 -13.30 10.31
CA GLU A 52 13.12 -12.72 9.24
C GLU A 52 14.32 -11.96 9.84
N ASP A 53 14.06 -10.99 10.75
CA ASP A 53 15.09 -10.23 11.48
C ASP A 53 16.10 -11.12 12.24
N ALA A 54 15.62 -12.21 12.86
CA ALA A 54 16.43 -13.11 13.68
C ALA A 54 17.55 -13.83 12.91
N THR A 55 17.51 -13.83 11.57
CA THR A 55 18.58 -14.38 10.74
C THR A 55 19.91 -13.61 10.91
N SER A 56 19.86 -12.38 11.45
CA SER A 56 21.02 -11.48 11.60
C SER A 56 21.44 -11.20 13.04
N ALA A 57 20.68 -11.64 14.07
CA ALA A 57 20.94 -11.27 15.47
C ALA A 57 20.61 -12.41 16.46
N ILE A 58 21.59 -13.27 16.74
CA ILE A 58 21.44 -14.37 17.71
C ILE A 58 21.58 -13.83 19.15
N THR A 59 20.56 -14.12 19.98
CA THR A 59 20.51 -13.94 21.45
C THR A 59 20.84 -12.55 22.01
N ASN A 60 19.81 -11.77 22.34
CA ASN A 60 19.36 -11.61 23.73
C ASN A 60 17.99 -10.92 23.81
N LEU A 61 17.15 -11.33 24.77
CA LEU A 61 15.78 -10.82 24.93
C LEU A 61 15.73 -9.62 25.88
N ARG A 62 14.76 -8.71 25.67
CA ARG A 62 14.57 -7.50 26.49
C ARG A 62 14.23 -7.85 27.95
N ASP A 63 15.08 -7.39 28.87
CA ASP A 63 14.71 -7.15 30.27
C ASP A 63 13.90 -5.84 30.34
N ILE A 64 12.67 -5.91 30.85
CA ILE A 64 11.71 -4.80 30.82
C ILE A 64 12.10 -3.67 31.80
N GLN A 65 12.95 -3.93 32.78
CA GLN A 65 13.31 -2.94 33.83
C GLN A 65 14.65 -2.23 33.63
N LYS A 66 15.33 -2.39 32.49
CA LYS A 66 16.63 -1.73 32.22
C LYS A 66 16.59 -0.82 31.00
N SER A 67 16.44 0.48 31.24
CA SER A 67 16.76 1.51 30.25
C SER A 67 18.28 1.65 30.11
N LYS A 68 18.86 1.04 29.06
CA LYS A 68 20.14 1.46 28.47
C LYS A 68 20.13 1.23 26.95
N THR A 69 20.66 2.24 26.26
CA THR A 69 21.26 2.27 24.91
C THR A 69 20.63 1.35 23.86
N TYR A 70 20.04 1.97 22.82
CA TYR A 70 19.69 1.29 21.58
C TYR A 70 20.87 0.46 21.06
N THR A 71 20.65 -0.84 20.83
CA THR A 71 21.51 -1.62 19.93
C THR A 71 21.48 -0.93 18.58
N THR A 72 22.64 -0.45 18.12
CA THR A 72 22.77 0.22 16.83
C THR A 72 22.20 -0.68 15.74
N ILE A 73 21.21 -0.15 15.01
CA ILE A 73 20.78 -0.76 13.75
C ILE A 73 22.03 -0.81 12.86
N SER A 74 22.25 -1.92 12.16
CA SER A 74 23.40 -2.08 11.28
C SER A 74 23.40 -0.99 10.21
N ASN A 75 24.38 -0.08 10.28
CA ASN A 75 24.52 1.03 9.35
C ASN A 75 24.65 0.50 7.91
N TYR A 76 23.62 0.67 7.10
CA TYR A 76 23.76 0.63 5.65
C TYR A 76 24.58 1.86 5.24
N SER A 77 25.86 1.69 4.89
CA SER A 77 26.67 2.80 4.40
C SER A 77 26.21 3.21 3.00
N LYS A 78 26.53 4.45 2.60
CA LYS A 78 26.24 4.92 1.23
C LYS A 78 27.00 4.09 0.20
N GLU A 79 28.13 3.52 0.59
CA GLU A 79 28.98 2.66 -0.20
C GLU A 79 28.31 1.29 -0.42
N ASP A 80 27.78 0.67 0.64
CA ASP A 80 26.98 -0.57 0.51
C ASP A 80 25.79 -0.37 -0.43
N VAL A 81 25.05 0.74 -0.28
CA VAL A 81 23.86 1.02 -1.09
C VAL A 81 24.23 1.37 -2.54
N LYS A 82 25.35 2.07 -2.79
CA LYS A 82 25.90 2.24 -4.13
C LYS A 82 26.26 0.89 -4.75
N ASP A 83 26.84 -0.04 -3.99
CA ASP A 83 27.27 -1.34 -4.49
C ASP A 83 26.10 -2.31 -4.70
N TYR A 84 25.03 -2.23 -3.90
CA TYR A 84 23.77 -2.92 -4.18
C TYR A 84 23.10 -2.38 -5.45
N ILE A 85 23.11 -1.06 -5.67
CA ILE A 85 22.54 -0.40 -6.86
C ILE A 85 23.39 -0.67 -8.12
N LYS A 86 24.70 -0.93 -8.00
CA LYS A 86 25.52 -1.43 -9.12
C LYS A 86 25.21 -2.89 -9.47
N ASN A 87 24.93 -3.73 -8.46
CA ASN A 87 24.81 -5.18 -8.60
C ASN A 87 23.37 -5.66 -8.33
N ILE A 88 22.40 -4.99 -8.97
CA ILE A 88 20.95 -5.06 -8.67
C ILE A 88 20.45 -6.50 -8.51
N SER A 89 20.57 -7.34 -9.54
CA SER A 89 20.05 -8.73 -9.56
C SER A 89 20.77 -9.67 -8.59
N SER A 90 21.97 -9.32 -8.11
CA SER A 90 22.69 -10.05 -7.05
C SER A 90 22.36 -9.54 -5.65
N SER A 91 21.69 -8.38 -5.55
CA SER A 91 21.50 -7.61 -4.32
C SER A 91 20.03 -7.42 -3.93
N GLU A 92 19.10 -8.12 -4.60
CA GLU A 92 17.65 -8.03 -4.37
C GLU A 92 17.26 -8.21 -2.90
N ALA A 93 17.87 -9.21 -2.23
CA ALA A 93 17.64 -9.46 -0.81
C ALA A 93 18.05 -8.24 0.03
N SER A 94 19.26 -7.71 -0.19
CA SER A 94 19.77 -6.52 0.50
C SER A 94 18.93 -5.27 0.22
N LEU A 95 18.48 -5.07 -1.02
CA LEU A 95 17.65 -3.93 -1.42
C LEU A 95 16.24 -4.00 -0.80
N ARG A 96 15.64 -5.20 -0.71
CA ARG A 96 14.36 -5.41 0.00
C ARG A 96 14.53 -5.27 1.52
N SER A 97 15.63 -5.76 2.11
CA SER A 97 15.94 -5.54 3.53
C SER A 97 16.15 -4.06 3.86
N LEU A 98 16.83 -3.30 2.99
CA LEU A 98 16.97 -1.85 3.09
C LEU A 98 15.61 -1.14 2.96
N SER A 99 14.76 -1.55 2.02
CA SER A 99 13.39 -1.02 1.92
C SER A 99 12.57 -1.27 3.19
N ARG A 100 12.57 -2.50 3.71
CA ARG A 100 11.90 -2.86 4.96
C ARG A 100 12.41 -1.98 6.11
N TYR A 101 13.73 -1.75 6.20
CA TYR A 101 14.30 -0.81 7.19
C TYR A 101 13.81 0.63 7.00
N LEU A 102 13.92 1.19 5.78
CA LEU A 102 13.47 2.55 5.47
C LEU A 102 11.97 2.73 5.75
N TYR A 103 11.15 1.68 5.57
CA TYR A 103 9.71 1.69 5.85
C TYR A 103 9.35 1.89 7.32
N TYR A 104 10.25 1.54 8.25
CA TYR A 104 10.06 1.77 9.68
C TYR A 104 10.91 2.93 10.26
N ARG A 105 12.00 3.34 9.58
CA ARG A 105 12.89 4.45 10.02
C ARG A 105 12.59 5.81 9.38
N SER A 106 12.08 5.84 8.15
CA SER A 106 11.86 7.06 7.38
C SER A 106 10.38 7.31 7.10
N GLU A 107 9.81 8.30 7.80
CA GLU A 107 8.42 8.73 7.66
C GLU A 107 8.08 9.17 6.22
N ILE A 108 9.03 9.77 5.50
CA ILE A 108 8.85 10.16 4.08
C ILE A 108 8.69 8.92 3.20
N TYR A 109 9.51 7.89 3.42
CA TYR A 109 9.43 6.65 2.65
C TYR A 109 8.15 5.85 2.97
N TYR A 110 7.78 5.78 4.26
CA TYR A 110 6.50 5.22 4.69
C TYR A 110 5.32 5.93 4.04
N ARG A 111 5.30 7.27 4.06
CA ARG A 111 4.25 8.09 3.41
C ARG A 111 4.18 7.89 1.91
N LEU A 112 5.30 7.87 1.19
CA LEU A 112 5.32 7.60 -0.26
C LEU A 112 4.73 6.22 -0.58
N CYS A 113 5.16 5.18 0.13
CA CYS A 113 4.62 3.82 -0.07
C CYS A 113 3.11 3.74 0.26
N LYS A 114 2.64 4.47 1.29
CA LYS A 114 1.21 4.51 1.63
C LYS A 114 0.38 5.40 0.70
N TYR A 115 0.94 6.49 0.20
CA TYR A 115 0.29 7.38 -0.75
C TYR A 115 -0.12 6.62 -2.01
N TYR A 116 0.85 6.00 -2.69
CA TYR A 116 0.58 5.20 -3.89
C TYR A 116 -0.28 3.96 -3.61
N ALA A 117 -0.13 3.28 -2.46
CA ALA A 117 -0.95 2.10 -2.13
C ALA A 117 -2.42 2.44 -1.84
N ASN A 118 -2.70 3.62 -1.29
CA ASN A 118 -4.05 4.05 -0.93
C ASN A 118 -4.86 4.59 -2.12
N GLN A 119 -4.22 4.87 -3.26
CA GLN A 119 -4.91 5.41 -4.45
C GLN A 119 -5.88 4.40 -5.07
N ILE A 120 -5.62 3.10 -4.92
CA ILE A 120 -6.45 1.99 -5.42
C ILE A 120 -7.79 1.96 -4.69
N ASP A 121 -8.91 2.01 -5.43
CA ASP A 121 -10.26 1.82 -4.89
C ASP A 121 -11.07 0.78 -5.68
N LEU A 122 -11.05 -0.46 -5.19
CA LEU A 122 -11.78 -1.60 -5.76
C LEU A 122 -13.29 -1.59 -5.46
N SER A 123 -13.82 -0.48 -4.93
CA SER A 123 -15.26 -0.18 -5.04
C SER A 123 -15.62 0.40 -6.41
N ILE A 124 -14.66 0.99 -7.14
CA ILE A 124 -14.92 1.55 -8.47
C ILE A 124 -14.90 0.41 -9.51
N ARG A 125 -16.05 -0.27 -9.64
CA ARG A 125 -16.21 -1.48 -10.44
C ARG A 125 -17.59 -1.58 -11.09
N ASN A 126 -17.68 -2.48 -12.07
CA ASN A 126 -18.92 -3.02 -12.62
C ASN A 126 -18.85 -4.55 -12.58
N ILE A 127 -19.97 -5.21 -12.26
CA ILE A 127 -20.13 -6.65 -12.43
C ILE A 127 -20.90 -6.88 -13.72
N VAL A 128 -20.26 -7.52 -14.71
CA VAL A 128 -20.78 -7.67 -16.08
C VAL A 128 -21.18 -9.13 -16.32
N PRO A 129 -22.47 -9.44 -16.52
CA PRO A 129 -22.89 -10.82 -16.76
C PRO A 129 -22.39 -11.37 -18.10
N PRO A 130 -22.23 -12.70 -18.23
CA PRO A 130 -21.92 -13.33 -19.50
C PRO A 130 -23.06 -13.08 -20.50
N PHE A 131 -22.71 -12.69 -21.73
CA PHE A 131 -23.67 -12.35 -22.79
C PHE A 131 -23.25 -12.94 -24.14
N ILE A 132 -24.16 -13.67 -24.76
CA ILE A 132 -23.99 -14.28 -26.09
C ILE A 132 -24.71 -13.40 -27.12
N ILE A 133 -23.95 -12.74 -28.01
CA ILE A 133 -24.50 -11.81 -29.01
C ILE A 133 -25.42 -12.52 -30.02
N SER A 134 -25.17 -13.79 -30.28
CA SER A 134 -25.83 -14.59 -31.34
C SER A 134 -27.01 -15.46 -30.87
N ASP A 135 -27.42 -15.39 -29.60
CA ASP A 135 -28.45 -16.27 -29.03
C ASP A 135 -29.35 -15.54 -28.02
N ASN A 136 -30.47 -16.16 -27.66
CA ASN A 136 -31.40 -15.66 -26.64
C ASN A 136 -30.84 -15.92 -25.24
N ASN A 137 -30.35 -14.87 -24.58
CA ASN A 137 -29.82 -14.93 -23.22
C ASN A 137 -30.98 -15.10 -22.22
N ASP A 138 -31.00 -16.19 -21.44
CA ASP A 138 -32.05 -16.41 -20.45
C ASP A 138 -31.94 -15.44 -19.28
N ILE A 139 -33.03 -14.70 -19.04
CA ILE A 139 -33.12 -13.68 -17.99
C ILE A 139 -32.95 -14.30 -16.60
N LYS A 140 -33.50 -15.49 -16.35
CA LYS A 140 -33.45 -16.12 -15.01
C LYS A 140 -32.05 -16.60 -14.67
N SER A 141 -31.40 -17.31 -15.58
CA SER A 141 -30.00 -17.75 -15.44
C SER A 141 -29.04 -16.56 -15.33
N THR A 142 -29.28 -15.48 -16.09
CA THR A 142 -28.47 -14.25 -16.01
C THR A 142 -28.60 -13.58 -14.63
N LEU A 143 -29.82 -13.43 -14.11
CA LEU A 143 -30.06 -12.88 -12.76
C LEU A 143 -29.48 -13.77 -11.66
N GLN A 144 -29.57 -15.10 -11.80
CA GLN A 144 -28.98 -16.04 -10.84
C GLN A 144 -27.45 -15.91 -10.79
N LYS A 145 -26.75 -15.94 -11.93
CA LYS A 145 -25.28 -15.77 -12.00
C LYS A 145 -24.84 -14.42 -11.46
N TYR A 146 -25.63 -13.37 -11.72
CA TYR A 146 -25.40 -12.04 -11.16
C TYR A 146 -25.52 -12.04 -9.64
N GLN A 147 -26.60 -12.61 -9.08
CA GLN A 147 -26.80 -12.75 -7.65
C GLN A 147 -25.65 -13.53 -6.98
N GLU A 148 -25.32 -14.71 -7.50
CA GLU A 148 -24.23 -15.56 -7.00
C GLU A 148 -22.88 -14.83 -7.02
N THR A 149 -22.57 -14.08 -8.09
CA THR A 149 -21.32 -13.32 -8.18
C THR A 149 -21.29 -12.14 -7.23
N VAL A 150 -22.38 -11.37 -7.14
CA VAL A 150 -22.50 -10.21 -6.25
C VAL A 150 -22.38 -10.64 -4.79
N ASP A 151 -23.07 -11.72 -4.38
CA ASP A 151 -23.02 -12.26 -3.02
C ASP A 151 -21.60 -12.68 -2.62
N VAL A 152 -20.83 -13.29 -3.52
CA VAL A 152 -19.42 -13.59 -3.26
C VAL A 152 -18.60 -12.30 -3.17
N VAL A 153 -18.63 -11.45 -4.21
CA VAL A 153 -17.79 -10.24 -4.32
C VAL A 153 -17.94 -9.29 -3.13
N ASP A 154 -19.15 -9.14 -2.61
CA ASP A 154 -19.44 -8.29 -1.46
C ASP A 154 -18.75 -8.80 -0.17
N THR A 155 -18.68 -10.12 0.02
CA THR A 155 -17.95 -10.73 1.16
C THR A 155 -16.43 -10.72 1.01
N LEU A 156 -15.86 -10.54 -0.18
CA LEU A 156 -14.41 -10.70 -0.41
C LEU A 156 -13.54 -9.64 0.28
N GLY A 157 -14.08 -8.50 0.71
CA GLY A 157 -13.31 -7.44 1.37
C GLY A 157 -12.19 -6.85 0.51
N LEU A 158 -12.33 -6.91 -0.83
CA LEU A 158 -11.29 -6.67 -1.83
C LEU A 158 -10.40 -5.44 -1.54
N ASN A 159 -11.02 -4.31 -1.20
CA ASN A 159 -10.32 -3.06 -0.92
C ASN A 159 -9.34 -3.18 0.27
N TYR A 160 -9.65 -3.98 1.29
CA TYR A 160 -8.76 -4.20 2.43
C TYR A 160 -7.64 -5.18 2.09
N GLU A 161 -7.97 -6.32 1.47
CA GLU A 161 -6.99 -7.35 1.11
C GLU A 161 -5.97 -6.84 0.09
N PHE A 162 -6.40 -6.17 -0.99
CA PHE A 162 -5.47 -5.68 -2.02
C PHE A 162 -4.75 -4.37 -1.66
N ARG A 163 -5.26 -3.51 -0.77
CA ARG A 163 -4.45 -2.36 -0.25
C ARG A 163 -3.32 -2.83 0.67
N LYS A 164 -3.47 -3.97 1.37
CA LYS A 164 -2.34 -4.64 2.05
C LYS A 164 -1.32 -5.14 1.04
N ALA A 165 -1.78 -5.85 0.00
CA ALA A 165 -0.91 -6.35 -1.07
C ALA A 165 -0.13 -5.22 -1.77
N ALA A 166 -0.81 -4.16 -2.20
CA ALA A 166 -0.20 -2.99 -2.83
C ALA A 166 0.81 -2.26 -1.91
N SER A 167 0.53 -2.16 -0.60
CA SER A 167 1.48 -1.61 0.37
C SER A 167 2.79 -2.39 0.43
N ILE A 168 2.74 -3.73 0.29
CA ILE A 168 3.92 -4.59 0.23
C ILE A 168 4.56 -4.51 -1.16
N THR A 169 3.77 -4.44 -2.23
CA THR A 169 4.25 -4.35 -3.61
C THR A 169 5.05 -3.06 -3.85
N LEU A 170 4.64 -1.92 -3.28
CA LEU A 170 5.42 -0.67 -3.38
C LEU A 170 6.72 -0.71 -2.56
N ARG A 171 6.74 -1.51 -1.48
CA ARG A 171 7.93 -1.75 -0.64
C ARG A 171 8.91 -2.72 -1.31
N GLU A 172 8.44 -3.82 -1.89
CA GLU A 172 9.27 -4.96 -2.29
C GLU A 172 9.17 -5.34 -3.78
N ASP A 173 8.49 -4.49 -4.56
CA ASP A 173 8.19 -4.61 -6.00
C ASP A 173 7.31 -5.79 -6.41
N ALA A 174 7.33 -6.91 -5.70
CA ALA A 174 6.36 -8.00 -5.81
C ALA A 174 5.68 -8.31 -4.47
N PHE A 175 4.38 -8.56 -4.51
CA PHE A 175 3.62 -9.22 -3.43
C PHE A 175 3.25 -10.63 -3.85
N TYR A 176 3.47 -11.57 -2.95
CA TYR A 176 3.08 -12.97 -3.07
C TYR A 176 2.10 -13.33 -1.96
N GLY A 177 1.06 -14.09 -2.30
CA GLY A 177 0.08 -14.55 -1.33
C GLY A 177 -0.73 -15.76 -1.76
N CYS A 178 -1.37 -16.36 -0.76
CA CYS A 178 -2.31 -17.48 -0.92
C CYS A 178 -3.70 -17.02 -0.48
N ALA A 179 -4.68 -17.07 -1.38
CA ALA A 179 -6.06 -16.70 -1.10
C ALA A 179 -6.83 -17.85 -0.46
N TYR A 180 -7.33 -17.64 0.76
CA TYR A 180 -8.28 -18.52 1.43
C TYR A 180 -9.66 -17.89 1.29
N TYR A 181 -10.58 -18.60 0.63
CA TYR A 181 -12.00 -18.23 0.55
C TYR A 181 -12.84 -19.15 1.44
N THR A 182 -13.91 -18.61 2.02
CA THR A 182 -14.91 -19.39 2.76
C THR A 182 -16.27 -18.73 2.60
N GLU A 183 -17.25 -19.50 2.12
CA GLU A 183 -18.63 -19.04 1.90
C GLU A 183 -19.21 -18.40 3.17
N GLY A 184 -19.80 -17.21 3.03
CA GLY A 184 -20.32 -16.42 4.15
C GLY A 184 -19.28 -15.82 5.11
N GLN A 185 -17.98 -16.10 4.95
CA GLN A 185 -16.88 -15.50 5.73
C GLN A 185 -15.94 -14.62 4.89
N GLY A 186 -16.02 -14.71 3.55
CA GLY A 186 -15.24 -13.90 2.63
C GLY A 186 -13.87 -14.47 2.31
N MET A 187 -12.93 -13.58 1.97
CA MET A 187 -11.56 -13.92 1.59
C MET A 187 -10.53 -13.37 2.58
N PHE A 188 -9.45 -14.12 2.78
CA PHE A 188 -8.21 -13.65 3.39
C PHE A 188 -7.03 -14.03 2.50
N ILE A 189 -6.16 -13.07 2.17
CA ILE A 189 -4.93 -13.34 1.43
C ILE A 189 -3.77 -13.40 2.43
N LEU A 190 -3.24 -14.60 2.66
CA LEU A 190 -2.05 -14.82 3.46
C LEU A 190 -0.82 -14.27 2.71
N PRO A 191 -0.09 -13.26 3.24
CA PRO A 191 1.16 -12.80 2.66
C PRO A 191 2.26 -13.86 2.83
N LEU A 192 3.09 -14.04 1.79
CA LEU A 192 4.23 -14.96 1.79
C LEU A 192 5.54 -14.17 1.65
N ASP A 193 6.57 -14.49 2.44
CA ASP A 193 7.84 -13.76 2.42
C ASP A 193 8.53 -13.85 1.05
N PRO A 194 8.73 -12.70 0.35
CA PRO A 194 9.43 -12.64 -0.94
C PRO A 194 10.86 -13.22 -0.95
N SER A 195 11.47 -13.55 0.18
CA SER A 195 12.73 -14.31 0.24
C SER A 195 12.57 -15.72 -0.34
N TYR A 196 11.48 -16.40 0.02
CA TYR A 196 11.18 -17.80 -0.32
C TYR A 196 10.32 -17.95 -1.59
N MET A 197 9.86 -16.85 -2.19
CA MET A 197 9.00 -16.85 -3.37
C MET A 197 9.75 -16.48 -4.65
N ARG A 198 9.29 -16.99 -5.80
CA ARG A 198 9.69 -16.56 -7.15
C ARG A 198 8.50 -16.55 -8.10
N ILE A 199 8.56 -15.73 -9.15
CA ILE A 199 7.67 -15.87 -10.31
C ILE A 199 8.22 -16.99 -11.19
N ALA A 200 7.38 -17.96 -11.54
CA ALA A 200 7.70 -19.08 -12.42
C ALA A 200 7.17 -18.89 -13.85
N GLY A 201 6.27 -17.92 -14.06
CA GLY A 201 5.69 -17.59 -15.35
C GLY A 201 4.41 -16.75 -15.22
N VAL A 202 3.52 -16.90 -16.20
CA VAL A 202 2.22 -16.19 -16.27
C VAL A 202 1.13 -17.21 -16.61
N PHE A 203 -0.02 -17.13 -15.94
CA PHE A 203 -1.21 -17.93 -16.22
C PHE A 203 -1.94 -17.47 -17.50
N PRO A 204 -2.85 -18.27 -18.09
CA PRO A 204 -3.59 -17.90 -19.31
C PRO A 204 -4.47 -16.64 -19.19
N ASP A 205 -4.75 -16.16 -17.97
CA ASP A 205 -5.47 -14.91 -17.70
C ASP A 205 -4.58 -13.66 -17.72
N GLY A 206 -3.26 -13.83 -17.83
CA GLY A 206 -2.27 -12.75 -17.73
C GLY A 206 -1.78 -12.44 -16.32
N SER A 207 -2.21 -13.17 -15.28
CA SER A 207 -1.72 -13.00 -13.92
C SER A 207 -0.45 -13.81 -13.65
N PHE A 208 0.44 -13.31 -12.78
CA PHE A 208 1.71 -13.97 -12.50
C PHE A 208 1.52 -15.30 -11.75
N ALA A 209 2.25 -16.32 -12.20
CA ALA A 209 2.25 -17.65 -11.59
C ALA A 209 3.45 -17.78 -10.65
N CYS A 210 3.21 -17.67 -9.33
CA CYS A 210 4.29 -17.75 -8.33
C CYS A 210 4.50 -19.14 -7.73
N ALA A 211 5.75 -19.42 -7.34
CA ALA A 211 6.21 -20.66 -6.73
C ALA A 211 6.92 -20.40 -5.39
N MET A 212 6.73 -21.29 -4.42
CA MET A 212 7.31 -21.23 -3.08
C MET A 212 8.45 -22.24 -2.90
N ASP A 213 9.52 -21.80 -2.25
CA ASP A 213 10.58 -22.63 -1.70
C ASP A 213 10.06 -23.46 -0.50
N MET A 214 9.72 -24.72 -0.78
CA MET A 214 9.17 -25.61 0.23
C MET A 214 10.19 -26.01 1.31
N SER A 215 11.48 -25.70 1.13
CA SER A 215 12.48 -25.95 2.18
C SER A 215 12.31 -25.05 3.42
N TYR A 216 11.52 -23.98 3.32
CA TYR A 216 11.00 -23.19 4.45
C TYR A 216 10.41 -24.09 5.55
N PHE A 217 9.53 -25.03 5.19
CA PHE A 217 8.85 -25.90 6.15
C PHE A 217 9.76 -26.97 6.79
N LYS A 218 11.05 -27.07 6.41
CA LYS A 218 12.04 -27.86 7.18
C LYS A 218 12.39 -27.25 8.53
N ARG A 219 12.20 -25.93 8.69
CA ARG A 219 12.47 -25.19 9.94
C ARG A 219 11.19 -24.70 10.62
N ASN A 220 10.09 -24.68 9.88
CA ASN A 220 8.79 -24.14 10.28
C ASN A 220 7.68 -25.16 10.02
N SER A 221 7.93 -26.43 10.33
CA SER A 221 7.02 -27.54 10.04
C SER A 221 5.68 -27.42 10.77
N GLU A 222 5.61 -26.69 11.89
CA GLU A 222 4.36 -26.43 12.59
C GLU A 222 3.40 -25.54 11.77
N LEU A 223 3.91 -24.77 10.80
CA LEU A 223 3.09 -23.91 9.95
C LEU A 223 2.24 -24.69 8.94
N LEU A 224 2.63 -25.92 8.57
CA LEU A 224 1.85 -26.77 7.66
C LEU A 224 0.49 -27.15 8.24
N GLU A 225 0.43 -27.43 9.55
CA GLU A 225 -0.83 -27.73 10.25
C GLU A 225 -1.77 -26.52 10.28
N TYR A 226 -1.22 -25.31 10.43
CA TYR A 226 -2.01 -24.08 10.46
C TYR A 226 -2.42 -23.58 9.07
N TRP A 227 -1.56 -23.70 8.05
CA TRP A 227 -1.83 -23.18 6.71
C TRP A 227 -2.66 -24.16 5.87
N GLY A 228 -2.49 -25.47 6.05
CA GLY A 228 -3.30 -26.47 5.35
C GLY A 228 -2.97 -26.59 3.85
N GLU A 229 -4.00 -26.70 3.02
CA GLU A 229 -3.86 -26.69 1.55
C GLU A 229 -3.75 -25.25 1.01
N PRO A 230 -2.93 -25.00 -0.03
CA PRO A 230 -2.24 -25.97 -0.89
C PRO A 230 -0.88 -26.45 -0.35
N PHE A 231 -0.39 -25.86 0.75
CA PHE A 231 0.99 -26.06 1.25
C PHE A 231 1.29 -27.50 1.66
N ASN A 232 0.30 -28.22 2.22
CA ASN A 232 0.41 -29.66 2.50
C ASN A 232 0.64 -30.48 1.23
N SER A 233 -0.18 -30.31 0.18
CA SER A 233 0.02 -30.98 -1.10
C SER A 233 1.37 -30.63 -1.74
N MET A 234 1.74 -29.34 -1.76
CA MET A 234 3.04 -28.88 -2.26
C MET A 234 4.22 -29.48 -1.47
N TRP A 235 4.09 -29.63 -0.15
CA TRP A 235 5.12 -30.20 0.71
C TRP A 235 5.28 -31.71 0.50
N ASN A 236 4.17 -32.44 0.34
CA ASN A 236 4.19 -33.85 -0.04
C ASN A 236 4.86 -34.05 -1.41
N THR A 237 4.57 -33.18 -2.39
CA THR A 237 5.26 -33.19 -3.69
C THR A 237 6.76 -32.95 -3.51
N TYR A 238 7.15 -31.91 -2.76
CA TYR A 238 8.55 -31.63 -2.45
C TYR A 238 9.27 -32.81 -1.78
N GLN A 239 8.62 -33.51 -0.84
CA GLN A 239 9.20 -34.72 -0.21
C GLN A 239 9.41 -35.87 -1.21
N SER A 240 8.59 -35.95 -2.27
CA SER A 240 8.67 -37.02 -3.29
C SER A 240 9.63 -36.70 -4.45
N THR A 241 9.72 -35.46 -4.91
CA THR A 241 10.56 -35.06 -6.05
C THR A 241 11.87 -34.39 -5.64
N ASN A 242 11.95 -33.85 -4.41
CA ASN A 242 13.02 -32.98 -3.91
C ASN A 242 13.20 -31.66 -4.71
N GLU A 243 12.23 -31.29 -5.55
CA GLU A 243 12.23 -30.04 -6.31
C GLU A 243 11.86 -28.85 -5.42
N LYS A 244 12.89 -28.10 -5.02
CA LYS A 244 12.84 -27.04 -3.99
C LYS A 244 11.66 -26.07 -4.14
N TYR A 245 11.39 -25.61 -5.36
CA TYR A 245 10.31 -24.67 -5.66
C TYR A 245 9.09 -25.43 -6.19
N GLN A 246 7.94 -25.19 -5.58
CA GLN A 246 6.65 -25.75 -5.99
C GLN A 246 5.69 -24.62 -6.37
N LEU A 247 4.95 -24.78 -7.47
CA LEU A 247 3.99 -23.78 -7.94
C LEU A 247 2.77 -23.70 -7.01
N ILE A 248 2.33 -22.50 -6.64
CA ILE A 248 1.05 -22.33 -5.93
C ILE A 248 -0.09 -22.50 -6.96
N PRO A 249 -1.06 -23.42 -6.74
CA PRO A 249 -2.14 -23.70 -7.70
C PRO A 249 -3.02 -22.47 -8.02
N GLU A 250 -3.60 -22.46 -9.22
CA GLU A 250 -4.26 -21.28 -9.81
C GLU A 250 -5.52 -20.82 -9.05
N GLU A 251 -6.15 -21.70 -8.27
CA GLU A 251 -7.29 -21.42 -7.40
C GLU A 251 -6.91 -20.75 -6.07
N TYR A 252 -5.62 -20.72 -5.72
CA TYR A 252 -5.07 -20.08 -4.52
C TYR A 252 -4.12 -18.90 -4.83
N ASN A 253 -3.55 -18.85 -6.04
CA ASN A 253 -2.40 -17.98 -6.35
C ASN A 253 -2.75 -16.48 -6.43
N VAL A 254 -2.12 -15.67 -5.58
CA VAL A 254 -2.13 -14.20 -5.69
C VAL A 254 -0.69 -13.71 -5.86
N CYS A 255 -0.38 -13.14 -7.02
CA CYS A 255 0.91 -12.51 -7.29
C CYS A 255 0.69 -11.22 -8.07
N ILE A 256 1.09 -10.08 -7.49
CA ILE A 256 1.09 -8.77 -8.17
C ILE A 256 2.49 -8.17 -8.12
N LYS A 257 2.90 -7.48 -9.19
CA LYS A 257 4.23 -6.89 -9.34
C LYS A 257 4.12 -5.48 -9.92
N PHE A 258 4.88 -4.53 -9.38
CA PHE A 258 4.78 -3.14 -9.82
C PHE A 258 5.50 -2.89 -11.14
N ARG A 259 6.74 -3.36 -11.28
CA ARG A 259 7.46 -3.36 -12.55
C ARG A 259 7.08 -4.60 -13.34
N SER A 260 5.94 -4.56 -14.02
CA SER A 260 5.37 -5.73 -14.70
C SER A 260 6.11 -6.18 -15.97
N GLU A 261 7.08 -5.37 -16.41
CA GLU A 261 7.75 -5.47 -17.72
C GLU A 261 8.89 -6.50 -17.73
N ASP A 262 9.43 -6.83 -16.55
CA ASP A 262 10.40 -7.89 -16.29
C ASP A 262 9.91 -8.71 -15.09
N TRP A 263 9.92 -10.04 -15.16
CA TRP A 263 9.56 -10.92 -14.04
C TRP A 263 10.77 -11.50 -13.29
N GLU A 264 11.98 -11.36 -13.84
CA GLU A 264 13.20 -11.93 -13.25
C GLU A 264 13.73 -11.07 -12.09
N THR A 265 13.80 -9.75 -12.25
CA THR A 265 14.33 -8.82 -11.24
C THR A 265 13.25 -8.36 -10.26
N ILE A 266 13.40 -8.60 -8.95
CA ILE A 266 12.44 -8.22 -7.90
C ILE A 266 13.08 -7.20 -6.94
N VAL A 267 12.93 -5.91 -7.26
CA VAL A 267 13.69 -4.83 -6.63
C VAL A 267 12.80 -3.62 -6.33
N PRO A 268 12.74 -3.14 -5.07
CA PRO A 268 11.81 -2.12 -4.60
C PRO A 268 11.55 -0.97 -5.58
N VAL A 269 10.27 -0.63 -5.75
CA VAL A 269 9.79 0.36 -6.73
C VAL A 269 10.55 1.69 -6.59
N LEU A 270 10.74 2.11 -5.34
CA LEU A 270 11.38 3.36 -4.95
C LEU A 270 12.89 3.22 -4.62
N THR A 271 13.57 2.17 -5.07
CA THR A 271 15.05 2.06 -4.95
C THR A 271 15.82 3.31 -5.42
N PRO A 272 15.44 4.03 -6.50
CA PRO A 272 16.18 5.22 -6.95
C PRO A 272 16.37 6.32 -5.89
N ILE A 273 15.45 6.46 -4.92
CA ILE A 273 15.55 7.48 -3.86
C ILE A 273 16.28 6.99 -2.59
N PHE A 274 16.77 5.74 -2.53
CA PHE A 274 17.38 5.19 -1.33
C PHE A 274 18.64 5.94 -0.87
N LEU A 275 19.49 6.37 -1.81
CA LEU A 275 20.69 7.17 -1.47
C LEU A 275 20.29 8.52 -0.87
N SER A 276 19.36 9.24 -1.52
CA SER A 276 18.85 10.53 -1.05
C SER A 276 18.15 10.45 0.31
N LEU A 277 17.43 9.34 0.58
CA LEU A 277 16.83 9.08 1.89
C LEU A 277 17.89 8.86 2.99
N ILE A 278 19.01 8.22 2.68
CA ILE A 278 20.13 8.05 3.61
C ILE A 278 20.86 9.39 3.82
N ASP A 279 21.12 10.15 2.75
CA ASP A 279 21.66 11.52 2.85
C ASP A 279 20.78 12.42 3.73
N LEU A 280 19.46 12.31 3.63
CA LEU A 280 18.52 13.07 4.48
C LEU A 280 18.52 12.59 5.94
N MET A 281 18.58 11.29 6.19
CA MET A 281 18.66 10.74 7.56
C MET A 281 19.96 11.17 8.23
N ASP A 282 21.11 11.06 7.54
CA ASP A 282 22.40 11.52 8.04
C ASP A 282 22.39 13.02 8.37
N ALA A 283 21.81 13.85 7.49
CA ALA A 283 21.69 15.29 7.71
C ALA A 283 20.80 15.62 8.91
N SER A 284 19.69 14.89 9.09
CA SER A 284 18.77 15.05 10.23
C SER A 284 19.40 14.62 11.56
N ASP A 285 20.06 13.47 11.58
CA ASP A 285 20.76 12.96 12.77
C ASP A 285 21.98 13.84 13.10
N TYR A 286 22.69 14.38 12.11
CA TYR A 286 23.76 15.37 12.30
C TYR A 286 23.23 16.71 12.85
N GLN A 287 22.11 17.21 12.31
CA GLN A 287 21.45 18.42 12.83
C GLN A 287 21.01 18.23 14.29
N ALA A 288 20.47 17.07 14.64
CA ALA A 288 20.11 16.75 16.03
C ALA A 288 21.34 16.72 16.95
N VAL A 289 22.48 16.20 16.49
CA VAL A 289 23.76 16.24 17.23
C VAL A 289 24.30 17.68 17.37
N GLN A 290 24.23 18.50 16.31
CA GLN A 290 24.62 19.92 16.41
C GLN A 290 23.72 20.71 17.34
N GLN A 291 22.40 20.52 17.29
CA GLN A 291 21.47 21.18 18.22
C GLN A 291 21.71 20.74 19.67
N ALA A 292 22.00 19.45 19.91
CA ALA A 292 22.40 18.96 21.22
C ALA A 292 23.75 19.54 21.67
N ALA A 293 24.70 19.78 20.77
CA ALA A 293 26.00 20.40 21.07
C ALA A 293 25.88 21.90 21.36
N ASN A 294 25.11 22.66 20.58
CA ASN A 294 24.91 24.11 20.75
C ASN A 294 24.19 24.47 22.06
N ILE A 295 23.50 23.53 22.71
CA ILE A 295 22.94 23.70 24.06
C ILE A 295 24.06 23.81 25.13
N TYR A 296 25.25 23.24 24.89
CA TYR A 296 26.38 23.36 25.80
C TYR A 296 27.12 24.67 25.61
N LYS A 297 27.11 25.51 26.66
CA LYS A 297 27.97 26.70 26.76
C LYS A 297 29.13 26.45 27.72
N LEU A 298 30.24 27.13 27.48
CA LEU A 298 31.37 27.24 28.40
C LEU A 298 31.43 28.67 28.93
N VAL A 299 31.37 28.84 30.25
CA VAL A 299 31.48 30.15 30.93
C VAL A 299 32.67 30.09 31.89
N TRP A 300 33.75 30.81 31.60
CA TRP A 300 34.84 31.00 32.57
C TRP A 300 34.77 32.35 33.26
N LEU A 301 35.53 32.51 34.34
CA LEU A 301 35.65 33.77 35.07
C LEU A 301 37.12 34.14 35.28
N GLU A 302 37.45 35.39 34.94
CA GLU A 302 38.79 35.97 35.06
C GLU A 302 39.14 36.31 36.51
N MET A 303 40.39 36.03 36.90
CA MET A 303 41.01 36.62 38.09
C MET A 303 42.09 37.62 37.65
N LYS A 304 41.90 38.90 37.96
CA LYS A 304 42.88 39.95 37.66
C LYS A 304 44.00 39.96 38.69
N THR A 305 45.23 40.26 38.27
CA THR A 305 46.36 40.58 39.14
C THR A 305 46.58 42.10 39.25
N MET A 306 47.28 42.56 40.28
CA MET A 306 47.63 43.98 40.49
C MET A 306 49.06 44.35 40.04
N GLY A 307 49.88 43.37 39.69
CA GLY A 307 51.29 43.57 39.35
C GLY A 307 51.87 42.51 38.41
N ASN A 308 53.20 42.57 38.24
CA ASN A 308 53.96 41.68 37.37
C ASN A 308 54.36 40.34 38.04
N ASP A 309 54.02 40.14 39.32
CA ASP A 309 54.28 38.89 40.05
C ASP A 309 53.14 37.90 39.87
N VAL A 310 53.49 36.60 39.87
CA VAL A 310 52.60 35.50 39.44
C VAL A 310 51.43 35.26 40.40
N ASP A 311 51.56 35.67 41.67
CA ASP A 311 50.58 35.42 42.74
C ASP A 311 49.87 36.69 43.28
N ASP A 312 50.02 37.84 42.62
CA ASP A 312 49.48 39.14 43.09
C ASP A 312 48.02 39.37 42.68
N TRP A 313 47.10 38.52 43.17
CA TRP A 313 45.68 38.52 42.79
C TRP A 313 44.87 39.65 43.45
N THR A 314 44.08 40.38 42.65
CA THR A 314 43.11 41.41 43.08
C THR A 314 42.07 40.94 44.10
N VAL A 315 41.74 39.65 44.10
CA VAL A 315 40.82 39.01 45.05
C VAL A 315 41.43 37.67 45.46
N ASN A 316 41.32 37.32 46.74
CA ASN A 316 41.86 36.06 47.27
C ASN A 316 41.26 34.83 46.54
N PRO A 317 42.09 33.93 45.97
CA PRO A 317 41.63 32.72 45.28
C PRO A 317 40.64 31.86 46.09
N ASP A 318 40.87 31.66 47.39
CA ASP A 318 40.01 30.82 48.24
C ASP A 318 38.58 31.37 48.33
N ILE A 319 38.43 32.70 48.28
CA ILE A 319 37.13 33.39 48.32
C ILE A 319 36.46 33.33 46.93
N MET A 320 37.24 33.53 45.87
CA MET A 320 36.73 33.45 44.49
C MET A 320 36.26 32.04 44.14
N ILE A 321 37.01 30.99 44.52
CA ILE A 321 36.62 29.60 44.30
C ILE A 321 35.32 29.27 45.04
N GLN A 322 35.16 29.72 46.29
CA GLN A 322 33.89 29.55 47.02
C GLN A 322 32.71 30.26 46.35
N TYR A 323 32.91 31.49 45.87
CA TYR A 323 31.84 32.26 45.22
C TYR A 323 31.48 31.69 43.83
N PHE A 324 32.48 31.22 43.07
CA PHE A 324 32.32 30.61 41.76
C PHE A 324 31.67 29.23 41.85
N ASN A 325 32.06 28.38 42.82
CA ASN A 325 31.40 27.10 43.08
C ASN A 325 29.94 27.31 43.48
N ARG A 326 29.62 28.31 44.31
CA ARG A 326 28.22 28.63 44.61
C ARG A 326 27.46 29.17 43.40
N MET A 327 28.09 29.93 42.51
CA MET A 327 27.47 30.34 41.25
C MET A 327 27.19 29.15 40.32
N LEU A 328 28.06 28.13 40.32
CA LEU A 328 27.85 26.86 39.62
C LEU A 328 26.70 26.04 40.20
N GLU A 329 26.57 26.00 41.53
CA GLU A 329 25.56 25.22 42.23
C GLU A 329 24.18 25.90 42.28
N GLU A 330 24.11 27.24 42.37
CA GLU A 330 22.86 27.99 42.55
C GLU A 330 22.32 28.65 41.26
N ALA A 331 23.17 29.00 40.28
CA ALA A 331 22.78 29.89 39.18
C ALA A 331 22.97 29.36 37.75
N LEU A 332 23.73 28.27 37.55
CA LEU A 332 24.03 27.72 36.23
C LEU A 332 23.22 26.42 35.95
N PRO A 333 22.49 26.34 34.81
CA PRO A 333 21.81 25.10 34.41
C PRO A 333 22.79 23.94 34.16
N PRO A 334 22.37 22.67 34.32
CA PRO A 334 23.24 21.48 34.30
C PRO A 334 23.84 21.12 32.92
N TYR A 335 23.67 21.98 31.92
CA TYR A 335 24.25 21.88 30.58
C TYR A 335 25.28 22.99 30.29
N ILE A 336 25.62 23.83 31.27
CA ILE A 336 26.71 24.81 31.15
C ILE A 336 27.94 24.30 31.92
N SER A 337 29.09 24.27 31.28
CA SER A 337 30.38 23.96 31.90
C SER A 337 31.16 25.24 32.22
N ALA A 338 32.11 25.16 33.15
CA ALA A 338 32.86 26.33 33.59
C ALA A 338 34.30 26.02 33.99
N ALA A 339 35.15 27.04 33.95
CA ALA A 339 36.58 26.97 34.29
C ALA A 339 37.08 28.29 34.88
N ILE A 340 38.29 28.28 35.47
CA ILE A 340 39.01 29.48 35.94
C ILE A 340 40.37 29.48 35.26
N VAL A 341 40.72 30.60 34.61
CA VAL A 341 41.97 30.78 33.84
C VAL A 341 42.40 32.25 33.98
N PRO A 342 43.70 32.57 34.13
CA PRO A 342 44.17 33.97 34.11
C PRO A 342 44.14 34.54 32.69
N GLY A 343 43.35 35.60 32.48
CA GLY A 343 43.17 36.28 31.20
C GLY A 343 41.74 36.77 30.99
N GLU A 344 41.52 37.62 29.98
CA GLU A 344 40.24 38.32 29.78
C GLU A 344 39.02 37.38 29.61
N LEU A 345 37.86 37.91 30.00
CA LEU A 345 36.57 37.24 29.84
C LEU A 345 36.13 37.19 28.38
N HIS A 346 35.92 35.98 27.83
CA HIS A 346 35.30 35.78 26.52
C HIS A 346 34.21 34.70 26.62
N GLU A 347 33.15 34.82 25.82
CA GLU A 347 32.19 33.74 25.58
C GLU A 347 32.63 33.01 24.30
N ILE A 348 32.75 31.68 24.35
CA ILE A 348 32.78 30.85 23.14
C ILE A 348 31.37 30.32 22.93
N SER A 349 30.59 31.06 22.14
CA SER A 349 29.36 30.57 21.54
C SER A 349 29.69 29.88 20.22
N PHE A 350 29.11 28.69 20.01
CA PHE A 350 29.07 28.10 18.67
C PHE A 350 28.08 28.92 17.81
N PRO A 351 28.39 29.23 16.53
CA PRO A 351 27.54 30.08 15.71
C PRO A 351 26.17 29.43 15.41
N ASP A 352 25.10 30.23 15.47
CA ASP A 352 23.71 29.82 15.23
C ASP A 352 23.38 29.70 13.72
N ASP A 353 24.07 28.78 13.03
CA ASP A 353 23.80 28.42 11.63
C ASP A 353 22.47 27.66 11.45
N ALA A 354 21.79 27.28 12.55
CA ALA A 354 20.62 26.39 12.59
C ALA A 354 19.46 26.77 11.64
N THR A 355 19.28 28.07 11.36
CA THR A 355 18.27 28.56 10.40
C THR A 355 18.57 28.08 8.97
N GLY A 356 19.85 27.99 8.60
CA GLY A 356 20.29 27.50 7.31
C GLY A 356 20.13 25.98 7.14
N ASP A 357 20.24 25.21 8.22
CA ASP A 357 20.14 23.74 8.17
C ASP A 357 18.69 23.24 8.04
N VAL A 358 17.73 23.89 8.69
CA VAL A 358 16.29 23.62 8.48
C VAL A 358 15.93 23.77 7.00
N THR A 359 16.42 24.83 6.33
CA THR A 359 16.20 25.04 4.89
C THR A 359 16.88 23.97 4.02
N LYS A 360 18.01 23.39 4.44
CA LYS A 360 18.66 22.28 3.71
C LYS A 360 17.82 21.01 3.80
N VAL A 361 17.33 20.65 4.98
CA VAL A 361 16.50 19.45 5.22
C VAL A 361 15.14 19.57 4.51
N GLU A 362 14.50 20.74 4.54
CA GLU A 362 13.26 20.99 3.79
C GLU A 362 13.49 20.89 2.27
N LYS A 363 14.55 21.51 1.74
CA LYS A 363 14.89 21.45 0.32
C LYS A 363 15.21 20.03 -0.14
N ALA A 364 15.97 19.26 0.64
CA ALA A 364 16.29 17.86 0.34
C ALA A 364 15.03 16.98 0.39
N THR A 365 14.13 17.21 1.35
CA THR A 365 12.82 16.55 1.40
C THR A 365 11.99 16.84 0.15
N LYS A 366 11.93 18.11 -0.28
CA LYS A 366 11.22 18.52 -1.50
C LYS A 366 11.78 17.83 -2.74
N GLU A 367 13.11 17.74 -2.86
CA GLU A 367 13.77 17.09 -3.99
C GLU A 367 13.53 15.58 -4.04
N ILE A 368 13.48 14.91 -2.88
CA ILE A 368 13.10 13.50 -2.79
C ILE A 368 11.65 13.29 -3.26
N LEU A 369 10.70 14.13 -2.82
CA LEU A 369 9.30 14.04 -3.25
C LEU A 369 9.13 14.31 -4.75
N ASN A 370 9.87 15.29 -5.30
CA ASN A 370 9.93 15.54 -6.74
C ASN A 370 10.45 14.32 -7.51
N THR A 371 11.55 13.71 -7.04
CA THR A 371 12.21 12.57 -7.70
C THR A 371 11.42 11.26 -7.57
N ALA A 372 10.60 11.12 -6.52
CA ALA A 372 9.81 9.92 -6.22
C ALA A 372 8.52 9.76 -7.04
N GLY A 373 8.35 10.54 -8.12
CA GLY A 373 7.13 10.60 -8.95
C GLY A 373 6.44 11.95 -8.95
N GLY A 374 6.82 12.86 -8.04
CA GLY A 374 6.29 14.23 -8.00
C GLY A 374 5.07 14.42 -7.11
N ALA A 375 4.85 13.53 -6.12
CA ALA A 375 3.71 13.47 -5.20
C ALA A 375 3.16 14.83 -4.72
N GLN A 376 2.29 15.47 -5.51
CA GLN A 376 1.90 16.88 -5.30
C GLN A 376 1.16 17.11 -3.98
N ILE A 377 0.37 16.12 -3.55
CA ILE A 377 -0.39 16.15 -2.28
C ILE A 377 0.56 16.11 -1.07
N LEU A 378 1.75 15.51 -1.21
CA LEU A 378 2.79 15.51 -0.17
C LEU A 378 3.69 16.75 -0.26
N ASN A 379 3.61 17.52 -1.35
CA ASN A 379 4.45 18.66 -1.68
C ASN A 379 3.59 19.90 -2.02
N LEU A 380 2.76 20.33 -1.06
CA LEU A 380 1.75 21.39 -1.25
C LEU A 380 2.29 22.74 -1.78
N ASN A 381 3.61 22.93 -1.77
CA ASN A 381 4.32 24.11 -2.25
C ASN A 381 4.95 23.95 -3.66
N SER A 382 4.48 23.02 -4.52
CA SER A 382 4.98 22.87 -5.90
C SER A 382 3.99 23.21 -7.03
N ALA A 383 2.67 23.24 -6.79
CA ALA A 383 1.70 23.57 -7.83
C ALA A 383 1.58 25.09 -8.06
N SER A 384 1.54 25.53 -9.31
CA SER A 384 1.40 26.95 -9.70
C SER A 384 -0.04 27.44 -9.81
N ASN A 385 -0.99 26.52 -9.99
CA ASN A 385 -2.44 26.74 -9.95
C ASN A 385 -3.18 25.42 -9.69
N SER A 386 -4.50 25.52 -9.47
CA SER A 386 -5.44 24.41 -9.26
C SER A 386 -5.35 23.33 -10.34
N THR A 387 -5.39 23.71 -11.62
CA THR A 387 -5.30 22.76 -12.74
C THR A 387 -3.97 21.99 -12.79
N ALA A 388 -2.83 22.65 -12.54
CA ALA A 388 -1.54 21.97 -12.48
C ALA A 388 -1.45 20.96 -11.33
N PHE A 389 -2.09 21.26 -10.19
CA PHE A 389 -2.23 20.31 -9.08
C PHE A 389 -3.04 19.07 -9.52
N THR A 390 -4.21 19.26 -10.13
CA THR A 390 -5.06 18.17 -10.61
C THR A 390 -4.36 17.27 -11.64
N TYR A 391 -3.62 17.83 -12.60
CA TYR A 391 -2.83 17.05 -13.56
C TYR A 391 -1.66 16.31 -12.91
N GLY A 392 -1.01 16.89 -11.90
CA GLY A 392 0.02 16.19 -11.11
C GLY A 392 -0.55 15.00 -10.34
N VAL A 393 -1.70 15.17 -9.68
CA VAL A 393 -2.41 14.08 -8.98
C VAL A 393 -2.85 12.99 -9.95
N LEU A 394 -3.26 13.33 -11.18
CA LEU A 394 -3.54 12.36 -12.25
C LEU A 394 -2.27 11.58 -12.66
N ALA A 395 -1.10 12.22 -12.72
CA ALA A 395 0.16 11.52 -13.01
C ALA A 395 0.54 10.53 -11.88
N ASP A 396 0.49 10.97 -10.62
CA ASP A 396 0.69 10.14 -9.42
C ASP A 396 -0.30 8.96 -9.36
N SER A 397 -1.57 9.23 -9.68
CA SER A 397 -2.63 8.22 -9.79
C SER A 397 -2.29 7.19 -10.86
N THR A 398 -2.03 7.64 -12.09
CA THR A 398 -1.77 6.78 -13.24
C THR A 398 -0.55 5.88 -12.99
N PHE A 399 0.54 6.44 -12.45
CA PHE A 399 1.75 5.67 -12.12
C PHE A 399 1.47 4.50 -11.16
N SER A 400 0.59 4.70 -10.16
CA SER A 400 0.31 3.68 -9.15
C SER A 400 -0.80 2.69 -9.52
N ILE A 401 -1.85 3.13 -10.22
CA ILE A 401 -3.03 2.30 -10.49
C ILE A 401 -2.93 1.52 -11.81
N SER A 402 -2.31 2.07 -12.85
CA SER A 402 -2.34 1.51 -14.21
C SER A 402 -1.71 0.12 -14.33
N THR A 403 -0.67 -0.17 -13.54
CA THR A 403 -0.05 -1.50 -13.53
C THR A 403 -0.76 -2.46 -12.58
N LEU A 404 -1.27 -1.97 -11.45
CA LEU A 404 -1.80 -2.81 -10.36
C LEU A 404 -3.28 -3.21 -10.57
N ILE A 405 -4.15 -2.29 -11.00
CA ILE A 405 -5.59 -2.58 -11.15
C ILE A 405 -5.85 -3.67 -12.22
N PRO A 406 -5.21 -3.69 -13.39
CA PRO A 406 -5.38 -4.76 -14.37
C PRO A 406 -4.93 -6.14 -13.86
N GLN A 407 -3.83 -6.23 -13.10
CA GLN A 407 -3.39 -7.48 -12.48
C GLN A 407 -4.39 -7.98 -11.42
N ILE A 408 -4.86 -7.07 -10.55
CA ILE A 408 -5.91 -7.37 -9.56
C ILE A 408 -7.18 -7.85 -10.25
N GLN A 409 -7.56 -7.23 -11.38
CA GLN A 409 -8.71 -7.64 -12.18
C GLN A 409 -8.56 -9.08 -12.72
N ALA A 410 -7.40 -9.46 -13.25
CA ALA A 410 -7.16 -10.83 -13.71
C ALA A 410 -7.31 -11.83 -12.55
N ILE A 411 -6.58 -11.60 -11.46
CA ILE A 411 -6.57 -12.44 -10.25
C ILE A 411 -7.99 -12.61 -9.68
N VAL A 412 -8.75 -11.52 -9.51
CA VAL A 412 -10.12 -11.59 -8.95
C VAL A 412 -11.05 -12.41 -9.85
N ASN A 413 -10.97 -12.26 -11.17
CA ASN A 413 -11.81 -13.05 -12.08
C ASN A 413 -11.39 -14.53 -12.14
N ARG A 414 -10.09 -14.84 -12.06
CA ARG A 414 -9.60 -16.22 -11.96
C ARG A 414 -10.06 -16.89 -10.68
N LEU A 415 -9.87 -16.24 -9.52
CA LEU A 415 -10.31 -16.74 -8.22
C LEU A 415 -11.84 -16.95 -8.18
N LEU A 416 -12.63 -15.99 -8.70
CA LEU A 416 -14.08 -16.17 -8.85
C LEU A 416 -14.45 -17.36 -9.75
N SER A 417 -13.68 -17.61 -10.82
CA SER A 417 -13.87 -18.78 -11.70
C SER A 417 -13.45 -20.11 -11.05
N SER A 418 -12.72 -20.07 -9.93
CA SER A 418 -12.41 -21.24 -9.11
C SER A 418 -13.47 -21.53 -8.04
N TRP A 419 -14.26 -20.51 -7.64
CA TRP A 419 -15.27 -20.63 -6.57
C TRP A 419 -16.71 -20.68 -7.10
N ILE A 420 -16.99 -20.11 -8.27
CA ILE A 420 -18.29 -20.05 -8.93
C ILE A 420 -18.18 -20.73 -10.30
N SER A 421 -19.19 -21.50 -10.71
CA SER A 421 -19.12 -22.27 -11.97
C SER A 421 -19.25 -21.43 -13.24
N GLU A 422 -19.96 -20.30 -13.19
CA GLU A 422 -20.14 -19.35 -14.31
C GLU A 422 -20.27 -17.92 -13.77
N PRO A 423 -19.17 -17.32 -13.24
CA PRO A 423 -19.21 -15.98 -12.66
C PRO A 423 -19.47 -14.88 -13.69
N CYS A 424 -20.08 -13.80 -13.23
CA CYS A 424 -20.07 -12.52 -13.94
C CYS A 424 -18.68 -11.89 -13.86
N LYS A 425 -18.23 -11.25 -14.93
CA LYS A 425 -16.90 -10.61 -14.98
C LYS A 425 -16.88 -9.35 -14.12
N VAL A 426 -16.02 -9.31 -13.11
CA VAL A 426 -15.71 -8.06 -12.39
C VAL A 426 -14.79 -7.22 -13.26
N LYS A 427 -15.24 -6.00 -13.59
CA LYS A 427 -14.41 -4.98 -14.24
C LYS A 427 -14.14 -3.85 -13.26
N PHE A 428 -12.88 -3.57 -12.97
CA PHE A 428 -12.48 -2.36 -12.26
C PHE A 428 -12.26 -1.20 -13.25
N PHE A 429 -12.19 0.03 -12.75
CA PHE A 429 -11.79 1.19 -13.54
C PHE A 429 -10.50 1.79 -12.98
N ASP A 430 -9.63 2.27 -13.86
CA ASP A 430 -8.34 2.88 -13.53
C ASP A 430 -8.55 4.35 -13.06
N VAL A 431 -9.22 4.50 -11.92
CA VAL A 431 -9.62 5.77 -11.31
C VAL A 431 -9.17 5.77 -9.85
N SER A 432 -8.43 6.79 -9.42
CA SER A 432 -8.00 6.91 -8.02
C SER A 432 -9.07 7.53 -7.11
N ILE A 433 -8.87 7.41 -5.80
CA ILE A 433 -9.69 8.09 -4.78
C ILE A 433 -9.83 9.62 -5.01
N TYR A 434 -8.86 10.26 -5.67
CA TYR A 434 -8.86 11.69 -5.94
C TYR A 434 -9.66 12.09 -7.19
N GLN A 435 -9.94 11.12 -8.07
CA GLN A 435 -10.60 11.32 -9.37
C GLN A 435 -12.05 10.83 -9.39
N LYS A 436 -12.50 10.27 -8.26
CA LYS A 436 -13.78 9.56 -8.11
C LYS A 436 -14.99 10.46 -8.41
N ASP A 437 -14.95 11.73 -8.01
CA ASP A 437 -16.05 12.67 -8.22
C ASP A 437 -16.13 13.17 -9.68
N ASP A 438 -15.02 13.41 -10.36
CA ASP A 438 -15.04 13.79 -11.78
C ASP A 438 -15.45 12.62 -12.68
N PHE A 439 -14.96 11.42 -12.38
CA PHE A 439 -15.47 10.21 -13.04
C PHE A 439 -16.97 10.01 -12.80
N LYS A 440 -17.46 10.31 -11.58
CA LYS A 440 -18.89 10.29 -11.25
C LYS A 440 -19.71 11.33 -12.01
N LYS A 441 -19.18 12.53 -12.31
CA LYS A 441 -19.83 13.49 -13.24
C LYS A 441 -20.00 12.85 -14.63
N SER A 442 -18.93 12.30 -15.21
CA SER A 442 -18.96 11.66 -16.53
C SER A 442 -19.88 10.43 -16.58
N ILE A 443 -19.97 9.67 -15.49
CA ILE A 443 -20.93 8.56 -15.35
C ILE A 443 -22.39 9.06 -15.23
N LEU A 444 -22.64 10.21 -14.62
CA LEU A 444 -23.98 10.83 -14.60
C LEU A 444 -24.41 11.28 -16.01
N GLU A 445 -23.54 11.96 -16.74
CA GLU A 445 -23.75 12.33 -18.15
C GLU A 445 -23.99 11.09 -19.03
N SER A 446 -23.22 10.02 -18.80
CA SER A 446 -23.43 8.73 -19.46
C SER A 446 -24.83 8.17 -19.19
N CYS A 447 -25.32 8.26 -17.95
CA CYS A 447 -26.68 7.84 -17.59
C CYS A 447 -27.76 8.72 -18.23
N GLN A 448 -27.54 10.03 -18.32
CA GLN A 448 -28.45 10.98 -19.01
C GLN A 448 -28.54 10.68 -20.51
N ASN A 449 -27.41 10.32 -21.13
CA ASN A 449 -27.32 9.85 -22.51
C ASN A 449 -27.79 8.39 -22.72
N GLY A 450 -28.38 7.76 -21.70
CA GLY A 450 -29.02 6.44 -21.80
C GLY A 450 -28.09 5.23 -21.68
N LEU A 451 -26.81 5.41 -21.32
CA LEU A 451 -25.88 4.30 -21.10
C LEU A 451 -26.18 3.57 -19.77
N PRO A 452 -25.95 2.24 -19.67
CA PRO A 452 -26.41 1.40 -18.57
C PRO A 452 -25.57 1.50 -17.27
N ASN A 453 -25.16 2.72 -16.88
CA ASN A 453 -24.22 2.94 -15.77
C ASN A 453 -24.90 3.29 -14.43
N LYS A 454 -26.22 3.08 -14.29
CA LYS A 454 -26.98 3.46 -13.07
C LYS A 454 -26.48 2.81 -11.78
N ILE A 455 -26.10 1.53 -11.83
CA ILE A 455 -25.54 0.82 -10.66
C ILE A 455 -24.16 1.41 -10.31
N LEU A 456 -23.27 1.53 -11.30
CA LEU A 456 -21.94 2.16 -11.14
C LEU A 456 -22.02 3.55 -10.51
N TYR A 457 -23.00 4.38 -10.92
CA TYR A 457 -23.20 5.72 -10.32
C TYR A 457 -23.45 5.65 -8.81
N ASN A 458 -24.18 4.63 -8.33
CA ASN A 458 -24.42 4.46 -6.90
C ASN A 458 -23.27 3.74 -6.17
N THR A 459 -22.53 2.86 -6.87
CA THR A 459 -21.27 2.30 -6.35
C THR A 459 -20.19 3.37 -6.18
N LEU A 460 -20.20 4.42 -7.01
CA LEU A 460 -19.41 5.64 -6.82
C LEU A 460 -19.86 6.47 -5.60
N ASN A 461 -21.11 6.34 -5.14
CA ASN A 461 -21.57 6.88 -3.85
C ASN A 461 -21.17 6.00 -2.63
N GLY A 462 -20.52 4.84 -2.86
CA GLY A 462 -20.11 3.91 -1.80
C GLY A 462 -21.16 2.87 -1.41
N VAL A 463 -22.25 2.73 -2.17
CA VAL A 463 -23.30 1.72 -1.95
C VAL A 463 -23.03 0.51 -2.85
N SER A 464 -23.02 -0.72 -2.31
CA SER A 464 -22.73 -1.91 -3.12
C SER A 464 -23.76 -2.12 -4.24
N GLU A 465 -23.42 -2.92 -5.26
CA GLU A 465 -24.36 -3.32 -6.31
C GLU A 465 -25.59 -4.03 -5.72
N LYS A 466 -25.40 -4.79 -4.64
CA LYS A 466 -26.45 -5.49 -3.90
C LYS A 466 -27.35 -4.53 -3.13
N ASP A 467 -26.74 -3.65 -2.33
CA ASP A 467 -27.46 -2.66 -1.52
C ASP A 467 -28.23 -1.69 -2.40
N THR A 468 -27.68 -1.32 -3.56
CA THR A 468 -28.36 -0.46 -4.54
C THR A 468 -29.68 -1.10 -5.02
N LEU A 469 -29.69 -2.40 -5.31
CA LEU A 469 -30.90 -3.11 -5.73
C LEU A 469 -31.86 -3.35 -4.55
N ALA A 470 -31.35 -3.66 -3.37
CA ALA A 470 -32.14 -3.84 -2.15
C ALA A 470 -32.81 -2.53 -1.68
N MET A 471 -32.09 -1.40 -1.76
CA MET A 471 -32.61 -0.06 -1.49
C MET A 471 -33.69 0.31 -2.51
N ASN A 472 -33.48 0.11 -3.82
CA ASN A 472 -34.49 0.38 -4.84
C ASN A 472 -35.79 -0.41 -4.58
N PHE A 473 -35.68 -1.70 -4.23
CA PHE A 473 -36.83 -2.54 -3.88
C PHE A 473 -37.53 -2.07 -2.59
N LEU A 474 -36.78 -1.61 -1.60
CA LEU A 474 -37.34 -1.04 -0.38
C LEU A 474 -38.06 0.30 -0.65
N GLU A 475 -37.44 1.21 -1.39
CA GLU A 475 -37.96 2.56 -1.63
C GLU A 475 -39.16 2.56 -2.57
N GLU A 476 -39.12 1.82 -3.68
CA GLU A 476 -40.20 1.85 -4.68
C GLU A 476 -41.26 0.76 -4.45
N ASP A 477 -40.88 -0.52 -4.36
CA ASP A 477 -41.86 -1.61 -4.29
C ASP A 477 -42.49 -1.77 -2.89
N CYS A 478 -41.73 -1.49 -1.82
CA CYS A 478 -42.20 -1.67 -0.44
C CYS A 478 -42.73 -0.37 0.19
N LEU A 479 -42.00 0.74 0.03
CA LEU A 479 -42.35 2.03 0.63
C LEU A 479 -43.07 2.98 -0.35
N ASN A 480 -42.96 2.77 -1.66
CA ASN A 480 -43.44 3.66 -2.72
C ASN A 480 -43.12 5.14 -2.44
N LEU A 481 -41.81 5.44 -2.36
CA LEU A 481 -41.30 6.79 -2.09
C LEU A 481 -41.32 7.67 -3.35
N GLY A 482 -41.09 7.12 -4.54
CA GLY A 482 -41.17 7.87 -5.80
C GLY A 482 -42.52 8.56 -6.04
N GLU A 483 -43.64 7.98 -5.59
CA GLU A 483 -44.94 8.67 -5.62
C GLU A 483 -45.16 9.64 -4.45
N LYS A 484 -44.60 9.39 -3.27
CA LYS A 484 -44.84 10.16 -2.03
C LYS A 484 -43.92 11.36 -1.86
N LEU A 485 -42.67 11.25 -2.30
CA LEU A 485 -41.58 12.20 -2.12
C LEU A 485 -41.08 12.72 -3.47
N LYS A 486 -42.02 13.17 -4.31
CA LYS A 486 -41.71 13.71 -5.65
C LYS A 486 -40.72 14.88 -5.51
N PRO A 487 -39.56 14.85 -6.19
CA PRO A 487 -38.57 15.92 -6.09
C PRO A 487 -39.16 17.22 -6.63
N PHE A 488 -38.75 18.35 -6.04
CA PHE A 488 -39.10 19.66 -6.58
C PHE A 488 -38.53 19.81 -8.00
N ASN A 489 -39.37 20.25 -8.95
CA ASN A 489 -38.98 20.42 -10.35
C ASN A 489 -37.79 21.37 -10.47
N THR A 490 -36.62 20.84 -10.80
CA THR A 490 -35.39 21.63 -10.95
C THR A 490 -35.43 22.44 -12.24
N SER A 491 -34.99 23.71 -12.18
CA SER A 491 -35.05 24.66 -13.30
C SER A 491 -34.41 24.15 -14.59
N TYR A 492 -33.40 23.27 -14.48
CA TYR A 492 -32.77 22.56 -15.61
C TYR A 492 -33.75 21.78 -16.52
N THR A 493 -34.94 21.42 -16.03
CA THR A 493 -35.98 20.72 -16.80
C THR A 493 -37.06 21.65 -17.37
N GLN A 494 -37.04 22.94 -17.03
CA GLN A 494 -37.92 23.94 -17.63
C GLN A 494 -37.28 24.55 -18.86
N SER A 495 -37.61 24.02 -20.04
CA SER A 495 -37.44 24.71 -21.33
C SER A 495 -38.44 25.88 -21.48
N GLY A 496 -38.41 26.81 -20.52
CA GLY A 496 -39.20 28.03 -20.49
C GLY A 496 -38.42 29.20 -21.10
N THR A 497 -39.11 30.04 -21.87
CA THR A 497 -38.49 31.14 -22.62
C THR A 497 -37.85 32.23 -21.74
N ASN A 498 -36.61 32.58 -22.08
CA ASN A 498 -35.93 33.85 -21.78
C ASN A 498 -35.66 34.21 -20.31
N GLN A 499 -34.54 33.71 -19.76
CA GLN A 499 -33.39 34.58 -19.45
C GLN A 499 -32.11 33.75 -19.26
N GLY A 500 -31.06 34.10 -19.99
CA GLY A 500 -29.80 33.35 -19.99
C GLY A 500 -28.83 33.81 -18.91
N GLY A 501 -28.83 33.13 -17.76
CA GLY A 501 -27.60 32.92 -17.02
C GLY A 501 -26.87 31.74 -17.66
N GLY A 502 -25.61 31.91 -18.05
CA GLY A 502 -24.78 30.79 -18.49
C GLY A 502 -24.52 29.84 -17.33
N GLN A 503 -24.35 28.54 -17.60
CA GLN A 503 -23.76 27.64 -16.61
C GLN A 503 -22.35 28.13 -16.25
N GLU A 504 -21.99 28.00 -14.98
CA GLU A 504 -20.61 28.20 -14.54
C GLU A 504 -19.71 27.22 -15.31
N LYS A 505 -18.62 27.75 -15.88
CA LYS A 505 -17.70 26.95 -16.70
C LYS A 505 -16.92 25.99 -15.82
N ASP A 506 -16.76 24.76 -16.30
CA ASP A 506 -15.84 23.80 -15.69
C ASP A 506 -14.40 24.36 -15.71
N GLU A 507 -13.58 23.93 -14.75
CA GLU A 507 -12.20 24.40 -14.59
C GLU A 507 -11.38 24.16 -15.86
N THR A 508 -11.68 23.07 -16.58
CA THR A 508 -11.03 22.69 -17.84
C THR A 508 -11.35 23.62 -19.02
N GLU A 509 -12.38 24.48 -18.91
CA GLU A 509 -12.72 25.51 -19.91
C GLU A 509 -12.19 26.91 -19.56
N LEU A 510 -11.52 27.08 -18.41
CA LEU A 510 -10.96 28.35 -17.97
C LEU A 510 -9.48 28.47 -18.37
N THR A 511 -9.03 29.70 -18.67
CA THR A 511 -7.60 29.98 -18.88
C THR A 511 -6.89 30.10 -17.53
N ASP A 512 -5.55 29.97 -17.49
CA ASP A 512 -4.76 30.15 -16.25
C ASP A 512 -5.05 31.47 -15.52
N ALA A 513 -5.36 32.53 -16.29
CA ALA A 513 -5.78 33.81 -15.75
C ALA A 513 -7.20 33.75 -15.15
N GLY A 514 -8.17 33.14 -15.85
CA GLY A 514 -9.54 32.98 -15.37
C GLY A 514 -9.65 32.08 -14.12
N LEU A 515 -8.84 31.02 -14.08
CA LEU A 515 -8.67 30.16 -12.90
C LEU A 515 -8.18 30.98 -11.71
N ARG A 516 -7.08 31.74 -11.86
CA ARG A 516 -6.59 32.62 -10.79
C ARG A 516 -7.60 33.70 -10.38
N THR A 517 -8.33 34.31 -11.31
CA THR A 517 -9.39 35.29 -10.99
C THR A 517 -10.49 34.69 -10.12
N ARG A 518 -10.82 33.41 -10.30
CA ARG A 518 -11.81 32.69 -9.49
C ARG A 518 -11.21 32.21 -8.16
N ASP A 519 -10.03 31.61 -8.19
CA ASP A 519 -9.34 31.05 -7.02
C ASP A 519 -8.88 32.16 -6.02
N GLU A 520 -8.66 33.39 -6.49
CA GLU A 520 -8.34 34.58 -5.68
C GLU A 520 -9.60 35.47 -5.37
N ASP A 521 -10.80 35.00 -5.74
CA ASP A 521 -12.10 35.71 -5.66
C ASP A 521 -12.06 37.19 -6.13
N LEU A 522 -11.44 37.42 -7.28
CA LEU A 522 -11.24 38.76 -7.85
C LEU A 522 -12.46 39.26 -8.64
N ASN A 523 -13.48 38.42 -8.85
CA ASN A 523 -14.75 38.82 -9.48
C ASN A 523 -15.72 39.55 -8.53
N ASN A 524 -15.46 39.52 -7.20
CA ASN A 524 -16.33 40.10 -6.17
C ASN A 524 -15.74 41.38 -5.51
N LYS A 525 -14.99 42.20 -6.26
CA LYS A 525 -14.34 43.44 -5.79
C LYS A 525 -14.68 44.66 -6.64
#